data_AF-A0A455W3V6-F1
#
_entry.id   AF-A0A455W3V6-F1
#
_cell.length_a   1.000
_cell.length_b   1.000
_cell.length_c   1.000
_cell.angle_alpha   90.00
_cell.angle_beta   90.00
_cell.angle_gamma   90.00
#
_symmetry.space_group_name_H-M   'P 1'
#
loop_
_entity.id
_entity.type
_entity.pdbx_description
1 polymer ?
#
loop_
_entity_poly.entity_id
_entity_poly.type
_entity_poly.pdbx_seq_one_letter_code
_entity_poly.pdbx_strand_id
1 'polypeptide(L)'
;MTPVQKERYLSLIDRDAEGGASAEGRIKGMVQEFELGMTRPIVGHGLGTTPEAKVHKLGARQASHNLYAEVLIELGIVGFFIFMTFLSRVIKKLFVVRSMFSQVREGADDFYTRLNKALITLFWMYAVYSINYWGLSQYYWYLFAGLVIAFSNLALKNGHMENESEFCVSDINNEPRFRLADKVRKREF
;
A
#
# COMPACT_ATOMS: atom_id res chain seq x y z
N MET A 1 34.43 -27.36 -17.88
CA MET A 1 33.38 -27.05 -16.90
C MET A 1 33.90 -27.49 -15.53
N THR A 2 33.99 -26.58 -14.56
CA THR A 2 34.63 -26.91 -13.28
C THR A 2 33.70 -27.75 -12.38
N PRO A 3 34.23 -28.60 -11.48
CA PRO A 3 33.42 -29.45 -10.61
C PRO A 3 32.35 -28.68 -9.82
N VAL A 4 32.71 -27.49 -9.33
CA VAL A 4 31.84 -26.56 -8.57
C VAL A 4 30.63 -26.08 -9.39
N GLN A 5 30.81 -25.86 -10.70
CA GLN A 5 29.71 -25.45 -11.57
C GLN A 5 28.72 -26.60 -11.80
N LYS A 6 29.21 -27.84 -11.87
CA LYS A 6 28.38 -29.04 -12.03
C LYS A 6 27.50 -29.28 -10.81
N GLU A 7 28.03 -29.10 -9.60
CA GLU A 7 27.27 -29.20 -8.34
C GLU A 7 26.14 -28.15 -8.24
N ARG A 8 26.38 -26.91 -8.69
CA ARG A 8 25.34 -25.87 -8.74
C ARG A 8 24.19 -26.17 -9.69
N TYR A 9 24.45 -26.87 -10.79
CA TYR A 9 23.38 -27.27 -11.70
C TYR A 9 22.65 -28.52 -11.21
N LEU A 10 23.36 -29.43 -10.54
CA LEU A 10 22.75 -30.60 -9.90
C LEU A 10 21.79 -30.17 -8.76
N SER A 11 22.13 -29.11 -8.03
CA SER A 11 21.30 -28.59 -6.93
C SER A 11 20.00 -27.89 -7.39
N LEU A 12 19.79 -27.72 -8.70
CA LEU A 12 18.52 -27.24 -9.24
C LEU A 12 17.50 -28.37 -9.49
N ILE A 13 17.97 -29.62 -9.58
CA ILE A 13 17.17 -30.77 -10.01
C ILE A 13 17.06 -31.83 -8.89
N ASP A 14 18.08 -31.94 -8.05
CA ASP A 14 18.09 -32.88 -6.93
C ASP A 14 17.37 -32.31 -5.70
N ARG A 15 16.50 -33.10 -5.06
CA ARG A 15 15.67 -32.65 -3.93
C ARG A 15 16.42 -32.63 -2.59
N ASP A 16 17.65 -33.13 -2.54
CA ASP A 16 18.61 -32.93 -1.45
C ASP A 16 19.45 -31.65 -1.60
N ALA A 17 19.11 -30.80 -2.57
CA ALA A 17 19.73 -29.49 -2.75
C ALA A 17 19.34 -28.50 -1.65
N GLU A 18 20.32 -27.71 -1.19
CA GLU A 18 20.17 -26.61 -0.22
C GLU A 18 19.03 -25.62 -0.53
N GLY A 19 18.55 -25.54 -1.78
CA GLY A 19 17.38 -24.74 -2.17
C GLY A 19 16.02 -25.33 -1.78
N GLY A 20 15.88 -26.66 -1.78
CA GLY A 20 14.67 -27.38 -1.35
C GLY A 20 14.48 -27.33 0.16
N ALA A 21 15.58 -27.56 0.90
CA ALA A 21 15.65 -27.36 2.35
C ALA A 21 15.33 -25.91 2.77
N SER A 22 15.64 -24.92 1.92
CA SER A 22 15.32 -23.50 2.15
C SER A 22 13.83 -23.18 1.98
N ALA A 23 13.15 -23.75 0.99
CA ALA A 23 11.71 -23.55 0.80
C ALA A 23 10.90 -24.23 1.91
N GLU A 24 11.24 -25.48 2.24
CA GLU A 24 10.59 -26.22 3.32
C GLU A 24 10.90 -25.63 4.70
N GLY A 25 12.14 -25.15 4.91
CA GLY A 25 12.54 -24.40 6.10
C GLY A 25 11.76 -23.08 6.27
N ARG A 26 11.44 -22.36 5.19
CA ARG A 26 10.59 -21.15 5.25
C ARG A 26 9.14 -21.49 5.60
N ILE A 27 8.56 -22.51 4.98
CA ILE A 27 7.19 -22.95 5.28
C ILE A 27 7.10 -23.40 6.74
N LYS A 28 8.06 -24.21 7.20
CA LYS A 28 8.13 -24.66 8.60
C LYS A 28 8.31 -23.48 9.57
N GLY A 29 9.15 -22.51 9.20
CA GLY A 29 9.33 -21.27 9.97
C GLY A 29 8.04 -20.45 10.08
N MET A 30 7.28 -20.31 8.98
CA MET A 30 5.98 -19.62 9.00
C MET A 30 4.95 -20.34 9.88
N VAL A 31 4.92 -21.67 9.86
CA VAL A 31 4.03 -22.47 10.72
C VAL A 31 4.40 -22.29 12.19
N GLN A 32 5.69 -22.34 12.52
CA GLN A 32 6.17 -22.12 13.90
C GLN A 32 5.88 -20.69 14.40
N GLU A 33 6.00 -19.69 13.53
CA GLU A 33 5.61 -18.31 13.83
C GLU A 33 4.12 -18.17 14.09
N PHE A 34 3.29 -18.87 13.31
CA PHE A 34 1.86 -18.91 13.52
C PHE A 34 1.49 -19.59 14.85
N GLU A 35 2.11 -20.73 15.16
CA GLU A 35 1.95 -21.41 16.46
C GLU A 35 2.35 -20.51 17.62
N LEU A 36 3.43 -19.72 17.46
CA LEU A 36 3.86 -18.75 18.47
C LEU A 36 2.81 -17.64 18.68
N GLY A 37 2.24 -17.09 17.61
CA GLY A 37 1.15 -16.11 17.69
C GLY A 37 -0.09 -16.67 18.39
N MET A 38 -0.36 -17.95 18.20
CA MET A 38 -1.49 -18.65 18.85
C MET A 38 -1.29 -18.87 20.36
N THR A 39 -0.10 -18.62 20.92
CA THR A 39 0.11 -18.68 22.38
C THR A 39 -0.55 -17.50 23.12
N ARG A 40 -0.75 -16.36 22.45
CA ARG A 40 -1.51 -15.20 22.95
C ARG A 40 -2.37 -14.61 21.82
N PRO A 41 -3.44 -15.30 21.42
CA PRO A 41 -4.09 -15.05 20.13
C PRO A 41 -4.89 -13.75 20.07
N ILE A 42 -5.35 -13.21 21.21
CA ILE A 42 -6.27 -12.06 21.20
C ILE A 42 -5.50 -10.74 21.00
N VAL A 43 -4.54 -10.45 21.89
CA VAL A 43 -3.80 -9.18 21.93
C VAL A 43 -2.31 -9.33 21.61
N GLY A 44 -1.82 -10.54 21.38
CA GLY A 44 -0.42 -10.81 21.10
C GLY A 44 0.50 -10.64 22.30
N HIS A 45 1.80 -10.51 22.02
CA HIS A 45 2.87 -10.38 23.02
C HIS A 45 3.29 -8.94 23.30
N GLY A 46 2.78 -7.97 22.52
CA GLY A 46 3.17 -6.57 22.55
C GLY A 46 4.04 -6.18 21.36
N LEU A 47 3.97 -4.91 20.97
CA LEU A 47 4.76 -4.36 19.86
C LEU A 47 6.27 -4.48 20.12
N GLY A 48 7.01 -4.93 19.11
CA GLY A 48 8.45 -5.09 19.14
C GLY A 48 8.95 -6.30 19.95
N THR A 49 8.05 -7.18 20.42
CA THR A 49 8.41 -8.33 21.26
C THR A 49 8.69 -9.62 20.47
N THR A 50 8.63 -9.57 19.13
CA THR A 50 8.89 -10.75 18.27
C THR A 50 10.25 -11.40 18.53
N PRO A 51 11.38 -10.66 18.67
CA PRO A 51 12.67 -11.25 19.00
C PRO A 51 12.68 -11.95 20.37
N GLU A 52 12.08 -11.35 21.38
CA GLU A 52 12.00 -11.85 22.76
C GLU A 52 11.12 -13.10 22.86
N ALA A 53 9.95 -13.07 22.21
CA ALA A 53 9.03 -14.20 22.17
C ALA A 53 9.67 -15.43 21.48
N LYS A 54 10.43 -15.20 20.40
CA LYS A 54 11.15 -16.27 19.69
C LYS A 54 12.31 -16.83 20.48
N VAL A 55 13.13 -15.99 21.14
CA VAL A 55 14.23 -16.48 21.97
C VAL A 55 13.71 -17.36 23.11
N HIS A 56 12.59 -16.98 23.73
CA HIS A 56 12.04 -17.70 24.86
C HIS A 56 11.36 -19.03 24.47
N LYS A 57 10.76 -19.13 23.28
CA LYS A 57 10.02 -20.32 22.83
C LYS A 57 10.78 -21.23 21.86
N LEU A 58 11.63 -20.67 21.00
CA LEU A 58 12.32 -21.38 19.91
C LEU A 58 13.85 -21.42 20.10
N GLY A 59 14.39 -20.75 21.13
CA GLY A 59 15.82 -20.79 21.45
C GLY A 59 16.75 -20.10 20.45
N ALA A 60 16.21 -19.45 19.42
CA ALA A 60 16.96 -18.75 18.39
C ALA A 60 16.31 -17.42 18.01
N ARG A 61 17.14 -16.38 17.82
CA ARG A 61 16.75 -15.02 17.44
C ARG A 61 16.60 -14.88 15.92
N GLN A 62 15.79 -15.73 15.29
CA GLN A 62 15.56 -15.62 13.85
C GLN A 62 14.41 -14.64 13.59
N ALA A 63 14.68 -13.58 12.82
CA ALA A 63 13.66 -12.57 12.48
C ALA A 63 12.45 -13.24 11.81
N SER A 64 11.24 -12.75 12.10
CA SER A 64 10.03 -13.24 11.42
C SER A 64 10.08 -12.81 9.98
N HIS A 65 10.38 -13.70 9.03
CA HIS A 65 10.53 -13.30 7.63
C HIS A 65 9.21 -12.92 6.95
N ASN A 66 8.13 -12.77 7.71
CA ASN A 66 6.80 -12.43 7.25
C ASN A 66 6.15 -11.39 8.19
N LEU A 67 5.82 -10.22 7.63
CA LEU A 67 5.16 -9.12 8.33
C LEU A 67 3.81 -9.54 8.92
N TYR A 68 3.04 -10.35 8.19
CA TYR A 68 1.71 -10.78 8.63
C TYR A 68 1.78 -11.69 9.85
N ALA A 69 2.80 -12.56 9.90
CA ALA A 69 3.07 -13.40 11.06
C ALA A 69 3.57 -12.56 12.25
N GLU A 70 4.43 -11.57 12.00
CA GLU A 70 4.90 -10.62 13.02
C GLU A 70 3.73 -9.85 13.64
N VAL A 71 2.82 -9.31 12.82
CA VAL A 71 1.59 -8.63 13.29
C VAL A 71 0.76 -9.55 14.18
N LEU A 72 0.61 -10.82 13.79
CA LEU A 72 -0.17 -11.79 14.56
C LEU A 72 0.50 -12.15 15.89
N ILE A 73 1.83 -12.25 15.93
CA ILE A 73 2.60 -12.53 17.16
C ILE A 73 2.53 -11.35 18.13
N GLU A 74 2.75 -10.13 17.63
CA GLU A 74 2.88 -8.93 18.45
C GLU A 74 1.53 -8.37 18.91
N LEU A 75 0.54 -8.35 18.02
CA LEU A 75 -0.74 -7.71 18.27
C LEU A 75 -1.94 -8.67 18.31
N GLY A 76 -1.74 -9.94 17.99
CA GLY A 76 -2.81 -10.93 17.93
C GLY A 76 -3.80 -10.69 16.78
N ILE A 77 -4.90 -11.42 16.83
CA ILE A 77 -5.97 -11.38 15.82
C ILE A 77 -6.61 -9.98 15.75
N VAL A 78 -6.73 -9.28 16.89
CA VAL A 78 -7.32 -7.94 16.92
C VAL A 78 -6.45 -6.95 16.15
N GLY A 79 -5.14 -6.90 16.43
CA GLY A 79 -4.25 -6.01 15.69
C GLY A 79 -4.07 -6.42 14.24
N PHE A 80 -4.06 -7.72 13.94
CA PHE A 80 -4.08 -8.21 12.57
C PHE A 80 -5.29 -7.68 11.79
N PHE A 81 -6.48 -7.74 12.38
CA PHE A 81 -7.69 -7.21 11.74
C PHE A 81 -7.63 -5.69 11.53
N ILE A 82 -7.12 -4.95 12.52
CA ILE A 82 -6.91 -3.49 12.41
C ILE A 82 -5.93 -3.19 11.26
N PHE A 83 -4.82 -3.91 11.18
CA PHE A 83 -3.81 -3.73 10.14
C PHE A 83 -4.34 -4.08 8.74
N MET A 84 -5.09 -5.18 8.60
CA MET A 84 -5.75 -5.54 7.34
C MET A 84 -6.80 -4.53 6.93
N THR A 85 -7.54 -3.96 7.89
CA THR A 85 -8.48 -2.87 7.64
C THR A 85 -7.74 -1.61 7.17
N PHE A 86 -6.61 -1.27 7.79
CA PHE A 86 -5.76 -0.16 7.37
C PHE A 86 -5.29 -0.33 5.91
N LEU A 87 -4.71 -1.47 5.54
CA LEU A 87 -4.30 -1.77 4.17
C LEU A 87 -5.49 -1.66 3.19
N SER A 88 -6.63 -2.22 3.58
CA SER A 88 -7.87 -2.16 2.79
C SER A 88 -8.34 -0.72 2.56
N ARG A 89 -8.21 0.18 3.54
CA ARG A 89 -8.58 1.59 3.39
C ARG A 89 -7.64 2.31 2.42
N VAL A 90 -6.34 2.04 2.47
CA VAL A 90 -5.35 2.62 1.55
C VAL A 90 -5.67 2.26 0.10
N ILE A 91 -5.86 0.98 -0.20
CA ILE A 91 -6.15 0.55 -1.57
C ILE A 91 -7.53 1.01 -2.05
N LYS A 92 -8.56 0.98 -1.19
CA LYS A 92 -9.88 1.53 -1.52
C LYS A 92 -9.80 3.01 -1.90
N LYS A 93 -9.00 3.80 -1.19
CA LYS A 93 -8.81 5.22 -1.51
C LYS A 93 -8.21 5.41 -2.90
N LEU A 94 -7.21 4.61 -3.29
CA LEU A 94 -6.62 4.64 -4.62
C LEU A 94 -7.64 4.30 -5.73
N PHE A 95 -8.50 3.30 -5.50
CA PHE A 95 -9.55 2.94 -6.46
C PHE A 95 -10.64 4.01 -6.58
N VAL A 96 -11.02 4.67 -5.49
CA VAL A 96 -11.97 5.80 -5.53
C VAL A 96 -11.42 6.94 -6.40
N VAL A 97 -10.14 7.30 -6.19
CA VAL A 97 -9.48 8.35 -7.00
C VAL A 97 -9.40 7.92 -8.47
N ARG A 98 -9.12 6.65 -8.75
CA ARG A 98 -9.09 6.12 -10.13
C ARG A 98 -10.45 6.24 -10.83
N SER A 99 -11.53 5.86 -10.14
CA SER A 99 -12.88 5.90 -10.69
C SER A 99 -13.34 7.32 -11.02
N MET A 100 -12.86 8.32 -10.26
CA MET A 100 -13.18 9.72 -10.52
C MET A 100 -12.54 10.19 -11.83
N PHE A 101 -11.26 9.88 -12.07
CA PHE A 101 -10.58 10.29 -13.30
C PHE A 101 -11.13 9.60 -14.56
N SER A 102 -11.60 8.35 -14.45
CA SER A 102 -12.23 7.67 -15.59
C SER A 102 -13.54 8.29 -16.05
N GLN A 103 -14.22 9.09 -15.20
CA GLN A 103 -15.48 9.75 -15.56
C GLN A 103 -15.28 11.14 -16.17
N VAL A 104 -14.14 11.78 -15.92
CA VAL A 104 -13.88 13.18 -16.29
C VAL A 104 -13.04 13.33 -17.56
N ARG A 105 -12.24 12.32 -17.95
CA ARG A 105 -11.29 12.45 -19.07
C ARG A 105 -11.39 11.32 -20.08
N GLU A 106 -12.18 11.54 -21.13
CA GLU A 106 -11.98 10.89 -22.42
C GLU A 106 -10.86 11.65 -23.17
N GLY A 107 -9.63 11.12 -23.20
CA GLY A 107 -8.68 11.50 -24.28
C GLY A 107 -7.24 11.86 -23.95
N ALA A 108 -6.79 11.96 -22.70
CA ALA A 108 -5.36 12.11 -22.42
C ALA A 108 -4.95 11.43 -21.11
N ASP A 109 -3.94 10.55 -21.19
CA ASP A 109 -3.37 9.79 -20.08
C ASP A 109 -2.55 10.75 -19.18
N ASP A 110 -3.29 11.52 -18.37
CA ASP A 110 -2.79 12.59 -17.52
C ASP A 110 -1.85 12.10 -16.41
N PHE A 111 -1.00 13.02 -15.92
CA PHE A 111 -0.06 12.78 -14.84
C PHE A 111 -0.72 12.11 -13.62
N TYR A 112 -1.90 12.58 -13.19
CA TYR A 112 -2.59 12.00 -12.02
C TYR A 112 -3.05 10.57 -12.26
N THR A 113 -3.47 10.24 -13.48
CA THR A 113 -3.87 8.88 -13.87
C THR A 113 -2.67 7.93 -13.87
N ARG A 114 -1.53 8.37 -14.41
CA ARG A 114 -0.27 7.58 -14.40
C ARG A 114 0.26 7.39 -12.99
N LEU A 115 0.22 8.43 -12.16
CA LEU A 115 0.64 8.38 -10.76
C LEU A 115 -0.26 7.44 -9.95
N ASN A 116 -1.59 7.49 -10.14
CA ASN A 116 -2.52 6.54 -9.50
C ASN A 116 -2.19 5.08 -9.86
N LYS A 117 -1.97 4.79 -11.15
CA LYS A 117 -1.55 3.45 -11.61
C LYS A 117 -0.25 3.03 -10.92
N ALA A 118 0.75 3.90 -10.85
CA ALA A 118 2.02 3.62 -10.19
C ALA A 118 1.86 3.33 -8.68
N LEU A 119 1.02 4.10 -7.97
CA LEU A 119 0.74 3.87 -6.54
C LEU A 119 0.00 2.55 -6.30
N ILE A 120 -0.95 2.16 -7.17
CA ILE A 120 -1.60 0.85 -7.08
C ILE A 120 -0.59 -0.28 -7.28
N THR A 121 0.31 -0.16 -8.27
CA THR A 121 1.38 -1.14 -8.50
C THR A 121 2.32 -1.24 -7.30
N LEU A 122 2.74 -0.10 -6.72
CA LEU A 122 3.57 -0.06 -5.52
C LEU A 122 2.88 -0.71 -4.31
N PHE A 123 1.58 -0.49 -4.13
CA PHE A 123 0.81 -1.15 -3.07
C PHE A 123 0.90 -2.68 -3.18
N TRP A 124 0.66 -3.22 -4.38
CA TRP A 124 0.74 -4.67 -4.60
C TRP A 124 2.15 -5.21 -4.45
N MET A 125 3.14 -4.48 -4.93
CA MET A 125 4.55 -4.81 -4.72
C MET A 125 4.86 -4.91 -3.21
N TYR A 126 4.45 -3.94 -2.41
CA TYR A 126 4.64 -3.95 -0.95
C TYR A 126 3.86 -5.07 -0.27
N ALA A 127 2.61 -5.32 -0.67
CA ALA A 127 1.78 -6.39 -0.11
C ALA A 127 2.41 -7.78 -0.35
N VAL A 128 2.86 -8.06 -1.57
CA VAL A 128 3.52 -9.34 -1.89
C VAL A 128 4.89 -9.42 -1.21
N TYR A 129 5.66 -8.33 -1.22
CA TYR A 129 6.97 -8.31 -0.58
C TYR A 129 6.90 -8.50 0.94
N SER A 130 5.80 -8.04 1.58
CA SER A 130 5.54 -8.23 3.02
C SER A 130 5.44 -9.69 3.45
N ILE A 131 5.25 -10.64 2.51
CA ILE A 131 5.28 -12.08 2.80
C ILE A 131 6.70 -12.57 3.10
N ASN A 132 7.72 -11.92 2.52
CA ASN A 132 9.13 -12.28 2.65
C ASN A 132 9.96 -11.22 3.39
N TYR A 133 9.30 -10.23 3.99
CA TYR A 133 9.94 -9.11 4.64
C TYR A 133 9.32 -8.87 6.03
N TRP A 134 10.12 -8.32 6.94
CA TRP A 134 9.75 -8.06 8.32
C TRP A 134 9.77 -6.56 8.61
N GLY A 135 9.03 -6.14 9.63
CA GLY A 135 9.08 -4.77 10.11
C GLY A 135 7.72 -4.14 10.25
N LEU A 136 6.92 -4.63 11.21
CA LEU A 136 5.76 -3.87 11.70
C LEU A 136 6.18 -2.49 12.23
N SER A 137 7.38 -2.40 12.81
CA SER A 137 8.03 -1.18 13.29
C SER A 137 8.64 -0.32 12.17
N GLN A 138 8.66 -0.80 10.93
CA GLN A 138 9.21 -0.06 9.81
C GLN A 138 8.17 0.90 9.23
N TYR A 139 8.61 2.11 8.92
CA TYR A 139 7.71 3.22 8.61
C TYR A 139 7.11 3.19 7.19
N TYR A 140 7.50 2.25 6.34
CA TYR A 140 7.17 2.31 4.90
C TYR A 140 5.67 2.22 4.61
N TRP A 141 4.90 1.38 5.31
CA TRP A 141 3.45 1.29 5.14
C TRP A 141 2.75 2.58 5.58
N TYR A 142 3.20 3.19 6.68
CA TYR A 142 2.64 4.43 7.22
C TYR A 142 2.97 5.63 6.33
N LEU A 143 4.21 5.72 5.85
CA LEU A 143 4.64 6.72 4.89
C LEU A 143 3.87 6.58 3.57
N PHE A 144 3.72 5.36 3.06
CA PHE A 144 2.95 5.09 1.84
C PHE A 144 1.49 5.50 2.00
N ALA A 145 0.85 5.18 3.13
CA ALA A 145 -0.50 5.63 3.41
C ALA A 145 -0.61 7.16 3.44
N GLY A 146 0.34 7.86 4.08
CA GLY A 146 0.41 9.32 4.07
C GLY A 146 0.53 9.89 2.66
N LEU A 147 1.38 9.30 1.82
CA LEU A 147 1.55 9.67 0.41
C LEU A 147 0.23 9.49 -0.37
N VAL A 148 -0.47 8.36 -0.18
CA VAL A 148 -1.76 8.08 -0.83
C VAL A 148 -2.81 9.12 -0.44
N ILE A 149 -2.86 9.52 0.82
CA ILE A 149 -3.81 10.56 1.29
C ILE A 149 -3.45 11.92 0.70
N ALA A 150 -2.19 12.33 0.74
CA ALA A 150 -1.74 13.60 0.16
C ALA A 150 -2.04 13.67 -1.34
N PHE A 151 -1.71 12.61 -2.08
CA PHE A 151 -2.05 12.46 -3.49
C PHE A 151 -3.56 12.56 -3.72
N SER A 152 -4.37 11.85 -2.93
CA SER A 152 -5.82 11.85 -3.06
C SER A 152 -6.40 13.25 -2.84
N ASN A 153 -5.91 14.00 -1.86
CA ASN A 153 -6.39 15.35 -1.59
C ASN A 153 -6.05 16.31 -2.72
N LEU A 154 -4.84 16.20 -3.29
CA LEU A 154 -4.43 17.01 -4.43
C LEU A 154 -5.24 16.68 -5.70
N ALA A 155 -5.43 15.38 -5.97
CA ALA A 155 -6.28 14.88 -7.06
C ALA A 155 -7.71 15.42 -6.96
N LEU A 156 -8.32 15.36 -5.77
CA LEU A 156 -9.66 15.86 -5.52
C LEU A 156 -9.77 17.38 -5.71
N LYS A 157 -8.78 18.15 -5.23
CA LYS A 157 -8.76 19.60 -5.37
C LYS A 157 -8.69 20.02 -6.84
N ASN A 158 -7.82 19.38 -7.62
CA ASN A 158 -7.68 19.72 -9.04
C ASN A 158 -8.89 19.28 -9.87
N GLY A 159 -9.50 18.14 -9.55
CA GLY A 159 -10.77 17.75 -10.17
C GLY A 159 -11.92 18.73 -9.89
N HIS A 160 -11.95 19.37 -8.71
CA HIS A 160 -12.92 20.43 -8.41
C HIS A 160 -12.60 21.75 -9.13
N MET A 161 -11.33 22.15 -9.23
CA MET A 161 -10.93 23.37 -9.95
C MET A 161 -11.15 23.24 -11.46
N GLU A 162 -11.01 22.05 -12.05
CA GLU A 162 -11.36 21.80 -13.45
C GLU A 162 -12.87 21.87 -13.66
N ASN A 163 -13.70 21.31 -12.77
CA ASN A 163 -15.17 21.44 -12.85
C ASN A 163 -15.67 22.90 -12.71
N GLU A 164 -15.08 23.69 -11.81
CA GLU A 164 -15.42 25.12 -11.67
C GLU A 164 -14.93 25.94 -12.87
N SER A 165 -13.80 25.57 -13.48
CA SER A 165 -13.27 26.26 -14.66
C SER A 165 -13.96 25.85 -15.97
N GLU A 166 -14.39 24.60 -16.13
CA GLU A 166 -15.30 24.17 -17.21
C GLU A 166 -16.66 24.86 -17.08
N PHE A 167 -17.21 24.99 -15.86
CA PHE A 167 -18.42 25.76 -15.59
C PHE A 167 -18.23 27.26 -15.93
N CYS A 168 -17.05 27.83 -15.65
CA CYS A 168 -16.74 29.21 -16.02
C CYS A 168 -16.47 29.42 -17.52
N VAL A 169 -16.08 28.39 -18.26
CA VAL A 169 -15.81 28.47 -19.70
C VAL A 169 -17.06 28.14 -20.54
N SER A 170 -17.97 27.29 -20.03
CA SER A 170 -19.25 26.99 -20.70
C SER A 170 -20.27 28.13 -20.63
N ASP A 171 -20.10 29.08 -19.70
CA ASP A 171 -20.99 30.24 -19.56
C ASP A 171 -20.46 31.53 -20.24
N ILE A 172 -19.41 31.45 -21.06
CA ILE A 172 -18.98 32.58 -21.90
C ILE A 172 -19.77 32.60 -23.21
N ASN A 173 -21.09 32.55 -23.09
CA ASN A 173 -22.01 33.05 -24.10
C ASN A 173 -22.90 34.12 -23.45
N ASN A 174 -22.32 35.33 -23.42
CA ASN A 174 -23.02 36.59 -23.55
C ASN A 174 -23.93 37.08 -22.39
N GLU A 175 -23.47 36.97 -21.14
CA GLU A 175 -23.95 37.88 -20.09
C GLU A 175 -22.82 38.75 -19.51
N PRO A 176 -22.95 40.09 -19.53
CA PRO A 176 -21.95 40.96 -18.91
C PRO A 176 -21.91 40.71 -17.40
N ARG A 177 -20.73 40.28 -16.93
CA ARG A 177 -20.39 39.91 -15.54
C ARG A 177 -20.73 40.99 -14.49
N PHE A 178 -21.07 42.21 -14.92
CA PHE A 178 -21.45 43.33 -14.06
C PHE A 178 -22.67 44.09 -14.60
N ARG A 179 -23.86 43.46 -14.57
CA ARG A 179 -25.14 44.07 -15.00
C ARG A 179 -25.43 45.44 -14.37
N LEU A 180 -25.01 45.67 -13.13
CA LEU A 180 -25.22 46.93 -12.42
C LEU A 180 -24.25 48.04 -12.87
N ALA A 181 -23.00 47.70 -13.20
CA ALA A 181 -21.99 48.67 -13.63
C ALA A 181 -22.32 49.23 -15.03
N ASP A 182 -22.80 48.39 -15.95
CA ASP A 182 -23.24 48.83 -17.28
C ASP A 182 -24.50 49.71 -17.22
N LYS A 183 -25.38 49.48 -16.24
CA LYS A 183 -26.61 50.27 -16.07
C LYS A 183 -26.32 51.67 -15.53
N VAL A 184 -25.25 51.83 -14.75
CA VAL A 184 -24.75 53.12 -14.29
C VAL A 184 -24.01 53.85 -15.41
N ARG A 185 -23.23 53.13 -16.24
CA ARG A 185 -22.52 53.71 -17.38
C ARG A 185 -23.44 54.19 -18.51
N LYS A 186 -24.62 53.59 -18.67
CA LYS A 186 -25.65 54.01 -19.65
C LYS A 186 -26.60 55.09 -19.15
N ARG A 187 -26.45 55.54 -17.89
CA ARG A 187 -27.11 56.73 -17.37
C ARG A 187 -26.10 57.88 -17.38
N GLU A 188 -25.75 58.35 -18.57
CA GLU A 188 -25.24 59.71 -18.71
C GLU A 188 -26.44 60.68 -18.66
N PHE A 189 -26.24 61.81 -17.99
CA PHE A 189 -27.19 62.94 -17.94
C PHE A 189 -27.35 63.58 -19.31
#